data_AF-A0ABD3RIB0-F1
#
_entry.id   AF-A0ABD3RIB0-F1
#
_cell.length_a   1.000
_cell.length_b   1.000
_cell.length_c   1.000
_cell.angle_alpha   90.00
_cell.angle_beta   90.00
_cell.angle_gamma   90.00
#
_symmetry.space_group_name_H-M   'P 1'
#
loop_
_entity.id
_entity.type
_entity.pdbx_description
1 polymer ?
#
loop_
_entity_poly.entity_id
_entity_poly.type
_entity_poly.pdbx_seq_one_letter_code
_entity_poly.pdbx_strand_id
1 'polypeptide(L)'
;MQDIMTRELQESMDIDSAGRSIESPNGLKGNGFHLYPVSAGASGEGLPYAPEDWPNLGDKWGWKAGRRITNSGYYTDRYIYPPIRLCQDGKASSFKSRLSLEQYIRAKFPDADVYAFFASFCWKIPSESCEDNDKEKFKSLVGISEHSGSGNDLRCKAGNKVCSSLGAGEMSDSAVMFCDICCNEPGFCRDCCCILCCRTITEAFGGYDYITCEANIEGCVCGHNCHIDCALRAYMAGTVGGSIGLDAEYYCRRCDSRTDLVSHVEKLVKNCESIDSRDDIEKVLKVCIRVLRGSKKTNAYHLLHQIELAMEKLKDGAFVGDIWKKEDASPVTSDNEMVELSPIANGASKSTDVKESRDSETGSPPTSSSKFHHRVESLKLEDKIDQVLQALRKSQEIEYRLAEEKLSAQKSHIKNLYQQLDKEKSELSGHTSQKDQDELFDVILNCVDQIKQEVSKFKDMEEVANGFGRVPKHILQEQFGLDI
;
A
#
# COMPACT_ATOMS: atom_id res chain seq x y z
N MET A 1 -56.69 -57.05 -7.46
CA MET A 1 -56.46 -58.46 -7.82
C MET A 1 -55.12 -58.47 -8.52
N GLN A 2 -54.08 -58.58 -7.70
CA GLN A 2 -53.35 -59.84 -7.49
C GLN A 2 -52.32 -59.99 -8.61
N ASP A 3 -51.05 -59.75 -8.28
CA ASP A 3 -50.12 -60.76 -7.72
C ASP A 3 -49.46 -61.50 -8.89
N ILE A 4 -48.20 -61.94 -8.90
CA ILE A 4 -47.09 -62.05 -7.95
C ILE A 4 -45.95 -62.51 -8.90
N MET A 5 -44.79 -61.85 -8.96
CA MET A 5 -43.65 -62.07 -8.06
C MET A 5 -43.09 -63.50 -8.15
N THR A 6 -41.86 -63.63 -8.66
CA THR A 6 -40.77 -64.49 -8.14
C THR A 6 -39.52 -64.25 -9.00
N ARG A 7 -38.43 -63.71 -8.42
CA ARG A 7 -37.28 -64.41 -7.80
C ARG A 7 -36.50 -65.24 -8.84
N GLU A 8 -35.19 -65.11 -8.96
CA GLU A 8 -34.22 -65.29 -7.87
C GLU A 8 -33.02 -64.33 -7.92
N LEU A 9 -32.86 -63.59 -6.81
CA LEU A 9 -31.59 -63.35 -6.14
C LEU A 9 -31.24 -64.60 -5.34
N GLN A 10 -29.94 -64.91 -5.21
CA GLN A 10 -29.20 -65.01 -3.93
C GLN A 10 -28.10 -66.08 -4.00
N GLU A 11 -26.85 -65.68 -3.75
CA GLU A 11 -25.95 -66.21 -2.72
C GLU A 11 -24.77 -65.22 -2.61
N SER A 12 -24.80 -64.29 -1.63
CA SER A 12 -24.31 -64.42 -0.24
C SER A 12 -22.76 -64.40 -0.19
N MET A 13 -22.09 -63.59 0.62
CA MET A 13 -22.29 -63.37 2.06
C MET A 13 -21.89 -61.95 2.51
N ASP A 14 -22.67 -61.43 3.44
CA ASP A 14 -22.36 -60.29 4.31
C ASP A 14 -21.34 -60.67 5.40
N ILE A 15 -20.43 -59.74 5.73
CA ILE A 15 -20.02 -59.50 7.12
C ILE A 15 -20.03 -57.99 7.35
N ASP A 16 -20.88 -57.60 8.30
CA ASP A 16 -21.01 -56.27 8.88
C ASP A 16 -19.68 -55.68 9.38
N SER A 17 -19.44 -54.42 9.05
CA SER A 17 -19.05 -53.44 10.06
C SER A 17 -19.50 -52.04 9.64
N ALA A 18 -20.49 -51.56 10.38
CA ALA A 18 -21.01 -50.20 10.32
C ALA A 18 -19.88 -49.17 10.45
N GLY A 19 -19.82 -48.27 9.48
CA GLY A 19 -18.89 -47.15 9.46
C GLY A 19 -19.34 -46.07 8.48
N ARG A 20 -20.56 -45.56 8.72
CA ARG A 20 -21.04 -44.21 8.38
C ARG A 20 -20.33 -43.55 7.17
N SER A 21 -20.94 -43.60 5.99
CA SER A 21 -20.60 -42.73 4.87
C SER A 21 -20.72 -41.27 5.34
N ILE A 22 -19.58 -40.65 5.64
CA ILE A 22 -19.48 -39.20 5.77
C ILE A 22 -19.19 -38.73 4.34
N GLU A 23 -20.24 -38.28 3.65
CA GLU A 23 -20.07 -37.29 2.59
C GLU A 23 -19.22 -36.17 3.19
N SER A 24 -17.96 -36.03 2.75
CA SER A 24 -17.13 -34.90 3.13
C SER A 24 -17.76 -33.62 2.57
N PRO A 25 -18.27 -32.72 3.42
CA PRO A 25 -18.81 -31.46 2.96
C PRO A 25 -17.63 -30.50 2.89
N ASN A 26 -17.06 -30.23 1.71
CA ASN A 26 -16.29 -28.99 1.40
C ASN A 26 -15.58 -29.05 0.02
N GLY A 27 -16.26 -29.47 -1.04
CA GLY A 27 -15.73 -29.30 -2.40
C GLY A 27 -15.85 -27.86 -2.88
N LEU A 28 -14.82 -27.02 -2.67
CA LEU A 28 -14.78 -25.65 -3.22
C LEU A 28 -14.53 -25.73 -4.74
N LYS A 29 -15.43 -25.14 -5.54
CA LYS A 29 -15.23 -25.03 -7.01
C LYS A 29 -14.48 -23.75 -7.34
N GLY A 30 -13.34 -23.86 -8.03
CA GLY A 30 -12.61 -22.69 -8.55
C GLY A 30 -12.05 -22.99 -9.94
N ASN A 31 -12.31 -22.09 -10.89
CA ASN A 31 -11.90 -22.22 -12.30
C ASN A 31 -12.27 -23.58 -12.94
N GLY A 32 -13.40 -24.19 -12.55
CA GLY A 32 -13.83 -25.50 -13.05
C GLY A 32 -13.16 -26.71 -12.39
N PHE A 33 -12.19 -26.50 -11.49
CA PHE A 33 -11.50 -27.55 -10.75
C PHE A 33 -12.15 -27.83 -9.39
N HIS A 34 -12.02 -29.08 -8.94
CA HIS A 34 -12.30 -29.48 -7.56
C HIS A 34 -11.10 -29.09 -6.69
N LEU A 35 -11.28 -28.06 -5.87
CA LEU A 35 -10.22 -27.59 -4.97
C LEU A 35 -10.32 -28.35 -3.65
N TYR A 36 -9.19 -28.91 -3.22
CA TYR A 36 -9.04 -29.53 -1.91
C TYR A 36 -8.24 -28.63 -0.96
N PRO A 37 -8.73 -28.36 0.26
CA PRO A 37 -7.96 -27.68 1.28
C PRO A 37 -6.58 -28.31 1.48
N VAL A 38 -5.57 -27.49 1.79
CA VAL A 38 -4.22 -27.98 2.12
C VAL A 38 -3.73 -27.37 3.43
N SER A 39 -2.79 -28.04 4.09
CA SER A 39 -2.16 -27.54 5.31
C SER A 39 -1.11 -26.44 5.00
N ALA A 40 -0.78 -25.66 6.02
CA ALA A 40 0.18 -24.56 5.88
C ALA A 40 1.57 -25.08 5.51
N GLY A 41 2.20 -24.50 4.49
CA GLY A 41 3.50 -24.95 3.99
C GLY A 41 3.44 -26.09 2.98
N ALA A 42 2.25 -26.66 2.70
CA ALA A 42 2.08 -27.69 1.68
C ALA A 42 2.57 -27.21 0.31
N SER A 43 3.16 -28.11 -0.45
CA SER A 43 3.63 -27.86 -1.81
C SER A 43 3.32 -29.03 -2.71
N GLY A 44 3.18 -28.76 -4.00
CA GLY A 44 2.97 -29.77 -5.02
C GLY A 44 3.34 -29.23 -6.39
N GLU A 45 3.03 -30.00 -7.41
CA GLU A 45 3.24 -29.63 -8.80
C GLU A 45 1.93 -29.82 -9.57
N GLY A 46 1.69 -28.94 -10.54
CA GLY A 46 0.57 -29.05 -11.45
C GLY A 46 -0.80 -28.76 -10.84
N LEU A 47 -1.83 -29.30 -11.47
CA LEU A 47 -3.22 -28.97 -11.19
C LEU A 47 -3.66 -29.47 -9.80
N PRO A 48 -4.62 -28.80 -9.13
CA PRO A 48 -5.37 -27.64 -9.61
C PRO A 48 -4.67 -26.29 -9.32
N TYR A 49 -3.52 -26.27 -8.65
CA TYR A 49 -2.94 -25.04 -8.07
C TYR A 49 -1.76 -24.44 -8.85
N ALA A 50 -1.25 -25.14 -9.86
CA ALA A 50 -0.27 -24.65 -10.81
C ALA A 50 -0.56 -25.20 -12.22
N PRO A 51 -0.08 -24.53 -13.28
CA PRO A 51 -0.30 -25.00 -14.64
C PRO A 51 0.50 -26.27 -14.98
N GLU A 52 -0.07 -27.08 -15.85
CA GLU A 52 0.57 -28.25 -16.48
C GLU A 52 0.65 -28.06 -17.99
N ASP A 53 1.56 -28.79 -18.64
CA ASP A 53 1.77 -28.82 -20.09
C ASP A 53 2.01 -27.44 -20.73
N TRP A 54 2.50 -26.49 -19.92
CA TRP A 54 2.76 -25.12 -20.34
C TRP A 54 4.16 -24.64 -19.94
N PRO A 55 4.92 -23.98 -20.83
CA PRO A 55 4.58 -23.69 -22.22
C PRO A 55 4.69 -24.91 -23.15
N ASN A 56 5.35 -25.99 -22.73
CA ASN A 56 5.46 -27.23 -23.50
C ASN A 56 4.75 -28.39 -22.79
N LEU A 57 4.24 -29.34 -23.59
CA LEU A 57 3.76 -30.63 -23.11
C LEU A 57 4.80 -31.31 -22.21
N GLY A 58 4.37 -31.74 -21.02
CA GLY A 58 5.19 -32.34 -19.98
C GLY A 58 5.75 -31.37 -18.94
N ASP A 59 5.59 -30.05 -19.11
CA ASP A 59 6.00 -29.09 -18.09
C ASP A 59 5.06 -29.10 -16.89
N LYS A 60 5.64 -29.20 -15.70
CA LYS A 60 4.91 -29.07 -14.44
C LYS A 60 5.42 -27.88 -13.66
N TRP A 61 4.51 -26.97 -13.35
CA TRP A 61 4.81 -25.85 -12.47
C TRP A 61 4.60 -26.25 -11.02
N GLY A 62 5.47 -25.79 -10.14
CA GLY A 62 5.32 -26.01 -8.70
C GLY A 62 4.38 -24.99 -8.08
N TRP A 63 3.68 -25.38 -7.03
CA TRP A 63 2.97 -24.47 -6.13
C TRP A 63 3.35 -24.73 -4.67
N LYS A 64 3.24 -23.70 -3.85
CA LYS A 64 3.38 -23.81 -2.40
C LYS A 64 2.41 -22.88 -1.68
N ALA A 65 1.67 -23.44 -0.73
CA ALA A 65 0.91 -22.70 0.26
C ALA A 65 1.84 -22.17 1.34
N GLY A 66 1.73 -20.89 1.67
CA GLY A 66 2.39 -20.28 2.81
C GLY A 66 1.61 -20.55 4.09
N ARG A 67 1.62 -19.59 5.01
CA ARG A 67 0.98 -19.76 6.33
C ARG A 67 -0.15 -18.77 6.60
N ARG A 68 -0.15 -17.59 5.94
CA ARG A 68 -1.20 -16.58 6.13
C ARG A 68 -2.45 -16.95 5.35
N ILE A 69 -3.59 -16.94 6.03
CA ILE A 69 -4.92 -17.27 5.49
C ILE A 69 -5.79 -16.01 5.57
N THR A 70 -6.60 -15.78 4.55
CA THR A 70 -7.63 -14.74 4.53
C THR A 70 -8.83 -15.13 5.38
N ASN A 71 -9.65 -14.18 5.84
CA ASN A 71 -10.92 -14.49 6.52
C ASN A 71 -11.86 -15.39 5.70
N SER A 72 -11.66 -15.49 4.38
CA SER A 72 -12.37 -16.39 3.47
C SER A 72 -11.80 -17.81 3.37
N GLY A 73 -10.78 -18.18 4.17
CA GLY A 73 -10.23 -19.54 4.22
C GLY A 73 -9.24 -19.88 3.10
N TYR A 74 -8.65 -18.88 2.42
CA TYR A 74 -7.63 -19.10 1.37
C TYR A 74 -6.27 -18.54 1.76
N TYR A 75 -5.20 -19.19 1.35
CA TYR A 75 -3.83 -18.71 1.57
C TYR A 75 -3.57 -17.40 0.83
N THR A 76 -3.16 -16.39 1.59
CA THR A 76 -2.66 -15.11 1.06
C THR A 76 -1.27 -15.30 0.47
N ASP A 77 -0.43 -16.06 1.16
CA ASP A 77 0.91 -16.40 0.69
C ASP A 77 0.83 -17.65 -0.18
N ARG A 78 0.88 -17.49 -1.49
CA ARG A 78 1.07 -18.62 -2.42
C ARG A 78 2.21 -18.33 -3.37
N TYR A 79 2.92 -19.37 -3.72
CA TYR A 79 4.11 -19.30 -4.55
C TYR A 79 3.92 -20.20 -5.74
N ILE A 80 4.24 -19.69 -6.93
CA ILE A 80 4.31 -20.47 -8.16
C ILE A 80 5.77 -20.57 -8.60
N TYR A 81 6.19 -21.77 -8.97
CA TYR A 81 7.54 -22.09 -9.38
C TYR A 81 7.53 -22.53 -10.84
N PRO A 82 8.34 -21.89 -11.72
CA PRO A 82 8.47 -22.34 -13.09
C PRO A 82 9.20 -23.69 -13.14
N PRO A 83 8.97 -24.51 -14.19
CA PRO A 83 9.76 -25.69 -14.47
C PRO A 83 11.26 -25.39 -14.41
N ILE A 84 12.06 -26.36 -13.94
CA ILE A 84 13.51 -26.22 -13.74
C ILE A 84 14.20 -25.69 -15.01
N ARG A 85 13.76 -26.13 -16.20
CA ARG A 85 14.29 -25.68 -17.50
C ARG A 85 14.09 -24.18 -17.79
N LEU A 86 13.13 -23.55 -17.13
CA LEU A 86 12.84 -22.12 -17.26
C LEU A 86 13.56 -21.28 -16.19
N CYS A 87 14.23 -21.89 -15.23
CA CYS A 87 15.01 -21.19 -14.21
C CYS A 87 16.36 -20.74 -14.80
N GLN A 88 16.74 -19.47 -14.62
CA GLN A 88 18.08 -18.98 -15.00
C GLN A 88 19.09 -19.39 -13.91
N ASP A 89 20.28 -19.83 -14.33
CA ASP A 89 21.42 -20.18 -13.46
C ASP A 89 21.13 -21.18 -12.31
N GLY A 90 20.16 -22.07 -12.49
CA GLY A 90 19.84 -23.13 -11.52
C GLY A 90 19.16 -22.65 -10.23
N LYS A 91 18.73 -21.38 -10.16
CA LYS A 91 18.01 -20.82 -9.01
C LYS A 91 16.51 -20.72 -9.33
N ALA A 92 15.67 -21.43 -8.59
CA ALA A 92 14.22 -21.41 -8.79
C ALA A 92 13.64 -20.04 -8.39
N SER A 93 13.37 -19.18 -9.37
CA SER A 93 12.67 -17.91 -9.16
C SER A 93 11.21 -18.21 -8.82
N SER A 94 10.77 -17.90 -7.59
CA SER A 94 9.38 -18.08 -7.18
C SER A 94 8.56 -16.81 -7.40
N PHE A 95 7.33 -16.97 -7.88
CA PHE A 95 6.40 -15.87 -8.09
C PHE A 95 5.43 -15.79 -6.91
N LYS A 96 5.54 -14.69 -6.16
CA LYS A 96 4.75 -14.44 -4.93
C LYS A 96 3.47 -13.64 -5.19
N SER A 97 3.36 -13.04 -6.37
CA SER A 97 2.21 -12.23 -6.77
C SER A 97 1.75 -12.58 -8.17
N ARG A 98 0.45 -12.43 -8.42
CA ARG A 98 -0.14 -12.63 -9.74
C ARG A 98 0.48 -11.68 -10.76
N LEU A 99 0.68 -10.42 -10.36
CA LEU A 99 1.29 -9.39 -11.20
C LEU A 99 2.73 -9.73 -11.60
N SER A 100 3.55 -10.21 -10.66
CA SER A 100 4.93 -10.62 -10.98
C SER A 100 4.99 -11.81 -11.95
N LEU A 101 4.06 -12.76 -11.82
CA LEU A 101 3.97 -13.87 -12.75
C LEU A 101 3.49 -13.39 -14.12
N GLU A 102 2.48 -12.54 -14.17
CA GLU A 102 1.97 -11.92 -15.41
C GLU A 102 3.06 -11.16 -16.18
N GLN A 103 3.84 -10.33 -15.47
CA GLN A 103 4.97 -9.59 -16.06
C GLN A 103 6.03 -10.54 -16.61
N TYR A 104 6.35 -11.63 -15.89
CA TYR A 104 7.29 -12.64 -16.36
C TYR A 104 6.80 -13.36 -17.61
N ILE A 105 5.52 -13.76 -17.65
CA ILE A 105 4.93 -14.46 -18.80
C ILE A 105 4.95 -13.55 -20.03
N ARG A 106 4.53 -12.28 -19.90
CA ARG A 106 4.59 -11.31 -21.01
C ARG A 106 6.01 -11.05 -21.51
N ALA A 107 6.97 -10.99 -20.59
CA ALA A 107 8.36 -10.71 -20.95
C ALA A 107 9.04 -11.91 -21.64
N LYS A 108 8.76 -13.14 -21.17
CA LYS A 108 9.45 -14.36 -21.65
C LYS A 108 8.70 -15.08 -22.77
N PHE A 109 7.39 -14.90 -22.85
CA PHE A 109 6.50 -15.49 -23.86
C PHE A 109 5.54 -14.41 -24.39
N PRO A 110 6.02 -13.49 -25.24
CA PRO A 110 5.24 -12.35 -25.72
C PRO A 110 3.95 -12.74 -26.46
N ASP A 111 3.96 -13.89 -27.14
CA ASP A 111 2.82 -14.42 -27.90
C ASP A 111 1.85 -15.26 -27.05
N ALA A 112 2.12 -15.41 -25.74
CA ALA A 112 1.27 -16.21 -24.86
C ALA A 112 -0.03 -15.48 -24.51
N ASP A 113 -1.15 -16.19 -24.61
CA ASP A 113 -2.42 -15.75 -24.02
C ASP A 113 -2.33 -15.86 -22.49
N VAL A 114 -2.02 -14.72 -21.85
CA VAL A 114 -1.94 -14.57 -20.40
C VAL A 114 -3.25 -14.92 -19.71
N TYR A 115 -4.40 -14.64 -20.34
CA TYR A 115 -5.70 -14.95 -19.77
C TYR A 115 -5.94 -16.46 -19.77
N ALA A 116 -5.67 -17.14 -20.88
CA ALA A 116 -5.74 -18.60 -20.97
C ALA A 116 -4.78 -19.28 -19.98
N PHE A 117 -3.56 -18.74 -19.80
CA PHE A 117 -2.60 -19.23 -18.82
C PHE A 117 -3.15 -19.18 -17.39
N PHE A 118 -3.78 -18.09 -16.97
CA PHE A 118 -4.34 -18.00 -15.62
C PHE A 118 -5.70 -18.69 -15.46
N ALA A 119 -6.37 -19.02 -16.56
CA ALA A 119 -7.59 -19.83 -16.56
C ALA A 119 -7.29 -21.33 -16.45
N SER A 120 -6.09 -21.77 -16.84
CA SER A 120 -5.72 -23.20 -16.84
C SER A 120 -5.52 -23.80 -15.45
N PHE A 121 -5.43 -22.99 -14.39
CA PHE A 121 -5.29 -23.44 -13.02
C PHE A 121 -5.99 -22.50 -12.03
N CYS A 122 -6.12 -22.90 -10.77
CA CYS A 122 -6.65 -22.05 -9.71
C CYS A 122 -5.54 -21.33 -8.95
N TRP A 123 -5.55 -20.00 -9.02
CA TRP A 123 -4.60 -19.14 -8.31
C TRP A 123 -4.84 -19.06 -6.78
N LYS A 124 -6.02 -19.48 -6.29
CA LYS A 124 -6.37 -19.46 -4.86
C LYS A 124 -6.24 -20.87 -4.29
N ILE A 125 -5.50 -21.01 -3.20
CA ILE A 125 -5.33 -22.29 -2.50
C ILE A 125 -6.15 -22.24 -1.21
N PRO A 126 -7.17 -23.09 -1.04
CA PRO A 126 -7.95 -23.17 0.20
C PRO A 126 -7.13 -23.78 1.34
N SER A 127 -7.35 -23.30 2.56
CA SER A 127 -6.72 -23.81 3.78
C SER A 127 -7.61 -24.85 4.44
N GLU A 128 -6.97 -25.89 4.99
CA GLU A 128 -7.56 -26.64 6.08
C GLU A 128 -7.67 -25.67 7.27
N SER A 129 -8.87 -25.33 7.72
CA SER A 129 -9.03 -24.45 8.88
C SER A 129 -8.51 -25.15 10.13
N CYS A 130 -7.52 -24.56 10.82
CA CYS A 130 -7.21 -24.96 12.19
C CYS A 130 -8.36 -24.49 13.09
N GLU A 131 -9.27 -25.39 13.44
CA GLU A 131 -9.98 -25.25 14.71
C GLU A 131 -8.97 -25.47 15.84
N ASP A 132 -9.05 -24.62 16.86
CA ASP A 132 -8.22 -24.63 18.06
C ASP A 132 -8.15 -26.03 18.70
N ASN A 133 -6.99 -26.69 18.58
CA ASN A 133 -6.37 -27.55 19.60
C ASN A 133 -5.07 -28.12 19.01
N ASP A 134 -3.93 -27.68 19.56
CA ASP A 134 -2.76 -28.53 19.85
C ASP A 134 -1.53 -27.65 20.16
N LYS A 135 -1.55 -27.07 21.37
CA LYS A 135 -0.31 -26.97 22.15
C LYS A 135 -0.06 -28.38 22.70
N GLU A 136 1.03 -29.02 22.27
CA GLU A 136 1.62 -30.29 22.76
C GLU A 136 1.79 -31.36 21.67
N LYS A 137 2.71 -31.15 20.73
CA LYS A 137 3.60 -32.19 20.19
C LYS A 137 4.47 -31.60 19.10
N PHE A 138 5.74 -31.37 19.42
CA PHE A 138 6.90 -31.69 18.56
C PHE A 138 8.18 -31.28 19.29
N LYS A 139 8.37 -31.82 20.51
CA LYS A 139 9.70 -32.18 20.97
C LYS A 139 9.98 -33.57 20.40
N SER A 140 11.13 -33.71 19.75
CA SER A 140 11.69 -34.95 19.18
C SER A 140 11.36 -35.20 17.71
N LEU A 141 12.21 -34.69 16.81
CA LEU A 141 13.05 -35.58 16.00
C LEU A 141 14.29 -34.81 15.51
N VAL A 142 15.36 -34.93 16.29
CA VAL A 142 16.73 -34.78 15.79
C VAL A 142 17.00 -35.97 14.88
N GLY A 143 17.51 -35.71 13.68
CA GLY A 143 17.81 -36.73 12.69
C GLY A 143 18.62 -36.20 11.50
N ILE A 144 19.83 -35.70 11.81
CA ILE A 144 21.07 -35.79 11.03
C ILE A 144 20.99 -35.45 9.52
N SER A 145 21.55 -34.30 9.15
CA SER A 145 22.49 -34.25 8.02
C SER A 145 23.66 -33.35 8.40
N GLU A 146 24.82 -33.97 8.46
CA GLU A 146 26.10 -33.38 8.81
C GLU A 146 26.60 -32.48 7.67
N HIS A 147 26.89 -31.22 7.97
CA HIS A 147 28.08 -30.59 7.40
C HIS A 147 28.79 -29.80 8.50
N SER A 148 30.06 -30.13 8.63
CA SER A 148 30.98 -29.76 9.69
C SER A 148 31.26 -28.26 9.78
N GLY A 149 31.30 -27.77 11.03
CA GLY A 149 31.76 -26.43 11.38
C GLY A 149 31.63 -26.19 12.88
N SER A 150 32.59 -26.71 13.64
CA SER A 150 32.74 -26.51 15.09
C SER A 150 32.81 -25.03 15.47
N GLY A 151 32.03 -24.63 16.48
CA GLY A 151 32.16 -23.38 17.22
C GLY A 151 30.82 -22.84 17.72
N ASN A 152 30.53 -23.00 19.01
CA ASN A 152 29.51 -22.22 19.72
C ASN A 152 29.97 -20.76 19.87
N ASP A 153 30.16 -20.08 18.74
CA ASP A 153 30.37 -18.64 18.70
C ASP A 153 28.97 -18.06 18.49
N LEU A 154 28.35 -17.55 19.57
CA LEU A 154 27.14 -16.72 19.48
C LEU A 154 27.53 -15.48 18.66
N ARG A 155 27.49 -15.60 17.34
CA ARG A 155 27.93 -14.59 16.39
C ARG A 155 26.72 -14.08 15.65
N CYS A 156 26.61 -12.76 15.57
CA CYS A 156 25.55 -12.12 14.81
C CYS A 156 25.59 -12.61 13.37
N LYS A 157 24.45 -12.99 12.79
CA LYS A 157 24.35 -13.44 11.40
C LYS A 157 24.88 -12.39 10.40
N ALA A 158 24.79 -11.10 10.76
CA ALA A 158 25.31 -9.98 9.98
C ALA A 158 26.78 -9.64 10.28
N GLY A 159 27.45 -10.40 11.15
CA GLY A 159 28.83 -10.13 11.56
C GLY A 159 28.99 -8.90 12.47
N ASN A 160 27.89 -8.29 12.95
CA ASN A 160 27.95 -7.16 13.86
C ASN A 160 28.40 -7.62 15.27
N LYS A 161 29.55 -7.13 15.72
CA LYS A 161 30.19 -7.53 16.99
C LYS A 161 29.50 -6.96 18.24
N VAL A 162 28.65 -5.94 18.08
CA VAL A 162 27.91 -5.30 19.18
C VAL A 162 26.40 -5.54 19.09
N CYS A 163 25.98 -6.53 18.29
CA CYS A 163 24.57 -6.82 18.12
C CYS A 163 23.91 -7.24 19.45
N SER A 164 22.72 -6.73 19.74
CA SER A 164 21.92 -7.08 20.92
C SER A 164 21.66 -8.58 21.04
N SER A 165 21.63 -9.29 19.91
CA SER A 165 21.54 -10.75 19.84
C SER A 165 22.73 -11.50 20.48
N LEU A 166 23.84 -10.81 20.79
CA LEU A 166 25.05 -11.39 21.38
C LEU A 166 25.10 -11.25 22.91
N GLY A 167 24.29 -10.35 23.50
CA GLY A 167 24.23 -10.11 24.94
C GLY A 167 23.12 -10.85 25.67
N ALA A 168 22.20 -11.49 24.95
CA ALA A 168 21.08 -12.23 25.53
C ALA A 168 21.53 -13.64 25.95
N GLY A 169 22.12 -13.74 27.14
CA GLY A 169 22.08 -14.98 27.91
C GLY A 169 20.63 -15.41 28.14
N GLU A 170 20.42 -16.72 28.18
CA GLU A 170 19.15 -17.46 28.35
C GLU A 170 17.92 -16.64 28.80
N MET A 171 16.89 -16.66 27.95
CA MET A 171 15.47 -16.37 28.22
C MET A 171 15.10 -14.96 28.71
N SER A 172 14.63 -14.14 27.77
CA SER A 172 13.33 -13.49 27.95
C SER A 172 12.39 -14.00 26.87
N ASP A 173 11.33 -14.70 27.29
CA ASP A 173 10.20 -15.14 26.46
C ASP A 173 9.36 -13.94 25.99
N SER A 174 10.00 -12.93 25.41
CA SER A 174 9.28 -12.00 24.56
C SER A 174 9.03 -12.77 23.27
N ALA A 175 7.78 -13.19 23.06
CA ALA A 175 7.38 -13.86 21.84
C ALA A 175 7.70 -12.93 20.65
N VAL A 176 8.81 -13.15 19.95
CA VAL A 176 9.18 -12.32 18.80
C VAL A 176 8.71 -13.04 17.55
N MET A 177 8.01 -12.31 16.67
CA MET A 177 7.46 -12.88 15.45
C MET A 177 8.54 -13.61 14.65
N PHE A 178 8.28 -14.89 14.35
CA PHE A 178 9.12 -15.67 13.46
C PHE A 178 9.01 -15.11 12.04
N CYS A 179 10.14 -14.73 11.46
CA CYS A 179 10.20 -14.14 10.12
C CYS A 179 11.05 -14.97 9.18
N ASP A 180 10.41 -15.80 8.37
CA ASP A 180 11.05 -16.61 7.34
C ASP A 180 11.28 -15.86 6.00
N ILE A 181 10.93 -14.57 5.93
CA ILE A 181 11.09 -13.75 4.74
C ILE A 181 12.50 -13.16 4.68
N CYS A 182 12.85 -12.27 5.62
CA CYS A 182 14.17 -11.63 5.63
C CYS A 182 15.13 -12.27 6.65
N CYS A 183 14.66 -12.86 7.75
CA CYS A 183 15.57 -13.44 8.75
C CYS A 183 16.23 -14.74 8.28
N ASN A 184 15.72 -15.36 7.21
CA ASN A 184 16.35 -16.50 6.57
C ASN A 184 17.50 -16.12 5.63
N GLU A 185 17.54 -14.88 5.12
CA GLU A 185 18.58 -14.44 4.17
C GLU A 185 19.98 -14.48 4.80
N PRO A 186 20.98 -15.14 4.18
CA PRO A 186 22.35 -15.16 4.67
C PRO A 186 22.87 -13.73 4.91
N GLY A 187 23.50 -13.50 6.06
CA GLY A 187 23.99 -12.16 6.42
C GLY A 187 22.95 -11.19 6.97
N PHE A 188 21.65 -11.50 6.95
CA PHE A 188 20.63 -10.63 7.55
C PHE A 188 20.37 -11.01 9.02
N CYS A 189 20.57 -10.06 9.94
CA CYS A 189 20.21 -10.20 11.34
C CYS A 189 19.03 -9.28 11.65
N ARG A 190 17.92 -9.83 12.14
CA ARG A 190 16.73 -9.04 12.52
C ARG A 190 17.06 -7.89 13.45
N ASP A 191 17.91 -8.17 14.43
CA ASP A 191 18.15 -7.27 15.55
C ASP A 191 19.11 -6.12 15.22
N CYS A 192 19.82 -6.19 14.08
CA CYS A 192 20.73 -5.11 13.68
C CYS A 192 20.70 -4.75 12.18
N CYS A 193 19.96 -5.43 11.32
CA CYS A 193 19.86 -5.08 9.90
C CYS A 193 18.60 -4.25 9.61
N CYS A 194 18.74 -3.26 8.74
CA CYS A 194 17.61 -2.58 8.13
C CYS A 194 16.88 -3.52 7.15
N ILE A 195 15.57 -3.69 7.32
CA ILE A 195 14.72 -4.55 6.47
C ILE A 195 14.69 -4.14 4.99
N LEU A 196 15.02 -2.89 4.66
CA LEU A 196 14.97 -2.38 3.29
C LEU A 196 16.30 -2.51 2.53
N CYS A 197 17.43 -2.22 3.19
CA CYS A 197 18.74 -2.23 2.53
C CYS A 197 19.67 -3.36 2.99
N CYS A 198 19.22 -4.18 3.94
CA CYS A 198 19.94 -5.31 4.54
C CYS A 198 21.25 -4.96 5.24
N ARG A 199 21.66 -3.69 5.28
CA ARG A 199 22.86 -3.22 5.97
C ARG A 199 22.62 -3.10 7.47
N THR A 200 23.70 -3.30 8.22
CA THR A 200 23.71 -3.14 9.67
C THR A 200 23.48 -1.69 10.06
N ILE A 201 22.63 -1.47 11.04
CA ILE A 201 22.47 -0.21 11.74
C ILE A 201 23.69 -0.03 12.62
N THR A 202 24.43 1.04 12.37
CA THR A 202 25.66 1.35 13.11
C THR A 202 25.34 2.32 14.24
N GLU A 203 25.81 2.03 15.45
CA GLU A 203 25.74 2.96 16.59
C GLU A 203 26.64 4.21 16.43
N ALA A 204 27.38 4.31 15.32
CA ALA A 204 28.30 5.41 15.02
C ALA A 204 27.65 6.81 15.07
N PHE A 205 26.31 6.87 15.00
CA PHE A 205 25.52 8.10 15.14
C PHE A 205 24.49 7.98 16.27
N GLY A 206 24.84 7.36 17.39
CA GLY A 206 24.03 7.30 18.62
C GLY A 206 22.66 6.61 18.51
N GLY A 207 22.42 5.84 17.44
CA GLY A 207 21.21 5.05 17.26
C GLY A 207 19.96 5.86 16.87
N TYR A 208 20.15 7.06 16.30
CA TYR A 208 19.06 8.01 15.99
C TYR A 208 18.49 7.86 14.56
N ASP A 209 19.10 7.03 13.72
CA ASP A 209 18.82 6.95 12.30
C ASP A 209 17.91 5.78 11.90
N TYR A 210 17.32 5.09 12.88
CA TYR A 210 16.51 3.91 12.65
C TYR A 210 15.26 3.84 13.53
N ILE A 211 14.29 3.04 13.08
CA ILE A 211 13.08 2.67 13.81
C ILE A 211 12.96 1.15 13.91
N THR A 212 12.50 0.66 15.05
CA THR A 212 12.12 -0.73 15.27
C THR A 212 10.60 -0.84 15.25
N CYS A 213 10.07 -1.81 14.51
CA CYS A 213 8.63 -2.05 14.50
C CYS A 213 8.18 -2.77 15.77
N GLU A 214 7.46 -2.07 16.64
CA GLU A 214 6.97 -2.59 17.93
C GLU A 214 5.55 -3.18 17.87
N ALA A 215 4.95 -3.28 16.68
CA ALA A 215 3.62 -3.84 16.52
C ALA A 215 3.51 -5.27 17.06
N ASN A 216 2.48 -5.50 17.88
CA ASN A 216 2.13 -6.81 18.42
C ASN A 216 1.12 -7.49 17.49
N ILE A 217 1.48 -8.67 17.00
CA ILE A 217 0.68 -9.50 16.10
C ILE A 217 0.57 -10.86 16.79
N GLU A 218 -0.64 -11.24 17.18
CA GLU A 218 -0.91 -12.55 17.80
C GLU A 218 -0.04 -12.83 19.05
N GLY A 219 0.19 -11.82 19.88
CA GLY A 219 0.99 -11.93 21.09
C GLY A 219 2.49 -11.79 20.86
N CYS A 220 2.93 -11.57 19.61
CA CYS A 220 4.33 -11.47 19.25
C CYS A 220 4.72 -10.10 18.68
N VAL A 221 5.88 -9.56 19.07
CA VAL A 221 6.39 -8.28 18.54
C VAL A 221 7.07 -8.48 17.19
N CYS A 222 6.82 -7.59 16.22
CA CYS A 222 7.42 -7.66 14.88
C CYS A 222 8.96 -7.56 14.91
N GLY A 223 9.51 -6.57 15.63
CA GLY A 223 10.94 -6.44 15.93
C GLY A 223 11.85 -6.11 14.74
N HIS A 224 11.32 -5.78 13.56
CA HIS A 224 12.16 -5.44 12.40
C HIS A 224 12.66 -4.01 12.46
N ASN A 225 13.96 -3.84 12.23
CA ASN A 225 14.59 -2.53 12.19
C ASN A 225 14.60 -1.94 10.78
N CYS A 226 14.57 -0.61 10.68
CA CYS A 226 14.66 0.10 9.42
C CYS A 226 15.37 1.44 9.60
N HIS A 227 16.33 1.78 8.74
CA HIS A 227 16.83 3.16 8.70
C HIS A 227 15.69 4.10 8.30
N ILE A 228 15.52 5.21 9.03
CA ILE A 228 14.53 6.24 8.71
C ILE A 228 14.74 6.77 7.29
N ASP A 229 15.99 7.00 6.89
CA ASP A 229 16.30 7.48 5.54
C ASP A 229 15.94 6.45 4.45
N CYS A 230 16.12 5.15 4.71
CA CYS A 230 15.67 4.12 3.79
C CYS A 230 14.14 4.10 3.69
N ALA A 231 13.43 4.24 4.81
CA ALA A 231 11.97 4.28 4.82
C ALA A 231 11.43 5.51 4.08
N LEU A 232 12.02 6.70 4.29
CA LEU A 232 11.65 7.93 3.58
C LEU A 232 11.84 7.79 2.07
N ARG A 233 12.99 7.27 1.61
CA ARG A 233 13.27 7.05 0.17
C ARG A 233 12.35 6.02 -0.46
N ALA A 234 11.88 5.04 0.32
CA ALA A 234 10.97 4.01 -0.12
C ALA A 234 9.48 4.40 -0.01
N TYR A 235 9.16 5.65 0.38
CA TYR A 235 7.80 6.11 0.65
C TYR A 235 7.08 5.28 1.74
N MET A 236 7.85 4.77 2.70
CA MET A 236 7.38 3.98 3.84
C MET A 236 7.47 4.75 5.16
N ALA A 237 7.91 6.01 5.14
CA ALA A 237 7.91 6.89 6.30
C ALA A 237 7.56 8.33 5.91
N GLY A 238 7.05 9.10 6.87
CA GLY A 238 6.72 10.52 6.74
C GLY A 238 5.28 10.75 6.27
N THR A 239 5.03 11.88 5.61
CA THR A 239 3.72 12.16 4.99
C THR A 239 3.72 11.75 3.53
N VAL A 240 3.00 10.69 3.21
CA VAL A 240 3.01 10.03 1.90
C VAL A 240 1.57 9.92 1.37
N GLY A 241 1.32 10.50 0.19
CA GLY A 241 0.02 10.40 -0.49
C GLY A 241 -0.24 9.04 -1.16
N GLY A 242 -1.31 8.95 -1.94
CA GLY A 242 -1.68 7.74 -2.68
C GLY A 242 -2.38 6.68 -1.81
N SER A 243 -2.26 5.41 -2.19
CA SER A 243 -2.98 4.29 -1.55
C SER A 243 -2.48 3.92 -0.15
N ILE A 244 -1.22 4.26 0.19
CA ILE A 244 -0.67 4.03 1.53
C ILE A 244 -1.18 5.09 2.51
N GLY A 245 -1.16 6.38 2.12
CA GLY A 245 -1.75 7.46 2.91
C GLY A 245 -1.17 7.55 4.33
N LEU A 246 0.09 7.96 4.45
CA LEU A 246 0.79 8.19 5.73
C LEU A 246 0.76 9.67 6.10
N ASP A 247 0.68 9.96 7.40
CA ASP A 247 0.77 11.31 7.94
C ASP A 247 1.75 11.32 9.13
N ALA A 248 3.01 11.72 8.88
CA ALA A 248 4.12 11.58 9.84
C ALA A 248 4.20 10.17 10.48
N GLU A 249 4.09 9.12 9.66
CA GLU A 249 4.01 7.72 10.11
C GLU A 249 5.05 6.85 9.41
N TYR A 250 5.43 5.74 10.02
CA TYR A 250 6.21 4.66 9.42
C TYR A 250 5.31 3.46 9.13
N TYR A 251 5.43 2.89 7.93
CA TYR A 251 4.75 1.69 7.49
C TYR A 251 5.73 0.51 7.46
N CYS A 252 5.49 -0.51 8.27
CA CYS A 252 6.41 -1.64 8.39
C CYS A 252 6.30 -2.59 7.19
N ARG A 253 7.41 -2.82 6.48
CA ARG A 253 7.46 -3.69 5.28
C ARG A 253 7.05 -5.15 5.53
N ARG A 254 7.17 -5.61 6.78
CA ARG A 254 6.94 -7.00 7.18
C ARG A 254 5.49 -7.26 7.56
N CYS A 255 4.93 -6.40 8.40
CA CYS A 255 3.63 -6.65 9.03
C CYS A 255 2.57 -5.61 8.68
N ASP A 256 2.93 -4.63 7.86
CA ASP A 256 2.02 -3.60 7.35
C ASP A 256 1.41 -2.72 8.47
N SER A 257 1.95 -2.81 9.69
CA SER A 257 1.58 -1.93 10.79
C SER A 257 2.07 -0.52 10.55
N ARG A 258 1.33 0.45 11.06
CA ARG A 258 1.73 1.85 11.09
C ARG A 258 2.27 2.22 12.46
N THR A 259 3.31 3.03 12.50
CA THR A 259 3.89 3.56 13.72
C THR A 259 3.92 5.08 13.59
N ASP A 260 3.35 5.78 14.56
CA ASP A 260 3.43 7.25 14.62
C ASP A 260 4.88 7.69 14.83
N LEU A 261 5.38 8.58 13.99
CA LEU A 261 6.76 9.06 14.07
C LEU A 261 6.90 10.34 14.89
N VAL A 262 5.82 11.00 15.29
CA VAL A 262 5.92 12.27 16.03
C VAL A 262 6.66 12.05 17.36
N SER A 263 6.24 11.07 18.16
CA SER A 263 6.94 10.74 19.42
C SER A 263 8.38 10.24 19.20
N HIS A 264 8.64 9.58 18.07
CA HIS A 264 9.99 9.19 17.71
C HIS A 264 10.86 10.44 17.47
N VAL A 265 10.34 11.42 16.71
CA VAL A 265 11.03 12.70 16.46
C VAL A 265 11.21 13.51 17.75
N GLU A 266 10.22 13.56 18.65
CA GLU A 266 10.38 14.21 19.97
C GLU A 266 11.57 13.63 20.75
N LYS A 267 11.70 12.29 20.75
CA LYS A 267 12.82 11.60 21.39
C LYS A 267 14.15 11.94 20.72
N LEU A 268 14.18 12.01 19.38
CA LEU A 268 15.39 12.39 18.64
C LEU A 268 15.84 13.81 18.96
N VAL A 269 14.90 14.77 18.97
CA VAL A 269 15.17 16.18 19.31
C VAL A 269 15.71 16.29 20.73
N LYS A 270 15.09 15.61 21.70
CA LYS A 270 15.58 15.58 23.08
C LYS A 270 17.00 15.00 23.19
N ASN A 271 17.30 13.96 22.43
CA ASN A 271 18.65 13.39 22.43
C ASN A 271 19.69 14.36 21.85
N CYS A 272 19.32 15.23 20.90
CA CYS A 272 20.21 16.26 20.38
C CYS A 272 20.68 17.26 21.45
N GLU A 273 19.96 17.42 22.57
CA GLU A 273 20.40 18.25 23.71
C GLU A 273 21.69 17.73 24.35
N SER A 274 22.02 16.45 24.16
CA SER A 274 23.21 15.77 24.70
C SER A 274 24.34 15.57 23.69
N ILE A 275 24.18 16.04 22.45
CA ILE A 275 25.17 15.87 21.38
C ILE A 275 26.04 17.13 21.31
N ASP A 276 27.36 16.97 21.39
CA ASP A 276 28.30 18.10 21.30
C ASP A 276 28.69 18.45 19.84
N SER A 277 28.39 17.56 18.90
CA SER A 277 28.72 17.69 17.48
C SER A 277 27.65 18.46 16.71
N ARG A 278 27.99 19.68 16.26
CA ARG A 278 27.12 20.55 15.43
C ARG A 278 26.65 19.84 14.16
N ASP A 279 27.56 19.16 13.48
CA ASP A 279 27.28 18.46 12.22
C ASP A 279 26.30 17.29 12.41
N ASP A 280 26.38 16.60 13.55
CA ASP A 280 25.49 15.48 13.82
C ASP A 280 24.10 15.96 14.25
N ILE A 281 24.01 17.05 15.02
CA ILE A 281 22.73 17.74 15.27
C ILE A 281 22.09 18.14 13.94
N GLU A 282 22.86 18.74 13.03
CA GLU A 282 22.35 19.17 11.72
C GLU A 282 21.77 17.98 10.92
N LYS A 283 22.49 16.85 10.88
CA LYS A 283 22.04 15.63 10.19
C LYS A 283 20.74 15.09 10.79
N VAL A 284 20.64 15.04 12.12
CA VAL A 284 19.43 14.54 12.81
C VAL A 284 18.26 15.47 12.52
N LEU A 285 18.41 16.79 12.68
CA LEU A 285 17.33 17.73 12.43
C LEU A 285 16.86 17.71 10.96
N LYS A 286 17.77 17.52 9.99
CA LYS A 286 17.41 17.31 8.57
C LYS A 286 16.56 16.05 8.35
N VAL A 287 16.75 14.99 9.12
CA VAL A 287 15.88 13.80 9.08
C VAL A 287 14.51 14.13 9.68
N CYS A 288 14.48 14.75 10.86
CA CYS A 288 13.24 15.13 11.55
C CYS A 288 12.34 16.04 10.69
N ILE A 289 12.94 17.06 10.04
CA ILE A 289 12.22 17.94 9.11
C ILE A 289 11.57 17.13 7.99
N ARG A 290 12.29 16.17 7.38
CA ARG A 290 11.75 15.34 6.30
C ARG A 290 10.62 14.42 6.76
N VAL A 291 10.67 13.94 7.99
CA VAL A 291 9.62 13.09 8.58
C VAL A 291 8.32 13.88 8.82
N LEU A 292 8.42 15.10 9.37
CA LEU A 292 7.25 15.88 9.79
C LEU A 292 6.65 16.74 8.66
N ARG A 293 7.43 17.04 7.61
CA ARG A 293 7.01 17.94 6.53
C ARG A 293 5.70 17.48 5.90
N GLY A 294 4.76 18.43 5.77
CA GLY A 294 3.46 18.21 5.13
C GLY A 294 2.45 17.46 5.98
N SER A 295 2.80 17.12 7.23
CA SER A 295 1.86 16.47 8.15
C SER A 295 0.64 17.35 8.44
N LYS A 296 -0.53 16.72 8.61
CA LYS A 296 -1.76 17.41 9.03
C LYS A 296 -1.94 17.42 10.55
N LYS A 297 -1.10 16.69 11.28
CA LYS A 297 -1.15 16.62 12.75
C LYS A 297 -0.64 17.93 13.36
N THR A 298 -1.41 18.51 14.28
CA THR A 298 -1.07 19.79 14.93
C THR A 298 0.20 19.71 15.76
N ASN A 299 0.44 18.59 16.45
CA ASN A 299 1.67 18.34 17.21
C ASN A 299 2.90 18.21 16.28
N ALA A 300 2.76 17.55 15.13
CA ALA A 300 3.82 17.45 14.13
C ALA A 300 4.19 18.83 13.56
N TYR A 301 3.20 19.68 13.28
CA TYR A 301 3.43 21.06 12.83
C TYR A 301 4.19 21.89 13.89
N HIS A 302 3.74 21.87 15.15
CA HIS A 302 4.41 22.58 16.23
C HIS A 302 5.85 22.11 16.43
N LEU A 303 6.07 20.80 16.37
CA LEU A 303 7.38 20.20 16.51
C LEU A 303 8.30 20.56 15.32
N LEU A 304 7.77 20.55 14.09
CA LEU A 304 8.49 20.96 12.89
C LEU A 304 8.98 22.41 13.01
N HIS A 305 8.11 23.34 13.42
CA HIS A 305 8.49 24.74 13.62
C HIS A 305 9.60 24.91 14.66
N GLN A 306 9.55 24.17 15.77
CA GLN A 306 10.62 24.20 16.78
C GLN A 306 11.95 23.68 16.21
N ILE A 307 11.91 22.61 15.42
CA ILE A 307 13.11 22.05 14.77
C ILE A 307 13.67 23.01 13.73
N GLU A 308 12.82 23.71 12.97
CA GLU A 308 13.24 24.69 11.97
C GLU A 308 13.93 25.90 12.64
N LEU A 309 13.38 26.42 13.74
CA LEU A 309 14.05 27.46 14.56
C LEU A 309 15.40 26.98 15.10
N ALA A 310 15.47 25.75 15.62
CA ALA A 310 16.72 25.16 16.09
C ALA A 310 17.76 25.05 14.96
N MET A 311 17.32 24.68 13.75
CA MET A 311 18.17 24.61 12.56
C MET A 311 18.67 26.00 12.11
N GLU A 312 17.85 27.05 12.25
CA GLU A 312 18.27 28.44 11.96
C GLU A 312 19.33 28.91 12.94
N LYS A 313 19.10 28.74 14.25
CA LYS A 313 20.11 29.04 15.30
C LYS A 313 21.42 28.28 15.07
N LEU A 314 21.30 27.01 14.67
CA LEU A 314 22.44 26.16 14.32
C LEU A 314 23.17 26.67 13.07
N LYS A 315 22.54 27.39 12.14
CA LYS A 315 23.22 28.00 10.98
C LYS A 315 23.88 29.32 11.34
N ASP A 316 23.23 30.12 12.17
CA ASP A 316 23.70 31.44 12.61
C ASP A 316 24.91 31.39 13.57
N GLY A 317 25.32 30.19 13.99
CA GLY A 317 26.51 30.00 14.82
C GLY A 317 26.23 30.09 16.32
N ALA A 318 24.96 29.94 16.73
CA ALA A 318 24.61 29.85 18.14
C ALA A 318 25.38 28.70 18.83
N PHE A 319 25.70 28.90 20.11
CA PHE A 319 26.29 27.85 20.93
C PHE A 319 25.28 26.70 21.10
N VAL A 320 25.75 25.44 21.07
CA VAL A 320 24.88 24.25 21.04
C VAL A 320 23.87 24.23 22.20
N GLY A 321 24.26 24.69 23.39
CA GLY A 321 23.38 24.78 24.56
C GLY A 321 22.28 25.86 24.48
N ASP A 322 22.39 26.82 23.55
CA ASP A 322 21.41 27.90 23.36
C ASP A 322 20.37 27.59 22.28
N ILE A 323 20.60 26.55 21.48
CA ILE A 323 19.71 26.12 20.38
C ILE A 323 18.32 25.77 20.90
N TRP A 324 18.25 25.14 22.06
CA TRP A 324 17.02 24.58 22.64
C TRP A 324 16.29 25.53 23.59
N LYS A 325 16.88 26.71 23.88
CA LYS A 325 16.24 27.71 24.75
C LYS A 325 15.04 28.30 24.02
N LYS A 326 13.86 28.20 24.65
CA LYS A 326 12.66 28.92 24.21
C LYS A 326 12.94 30.41 24.38
N GLU A 327 12.73 31.18 23.32
CA GLU A 327 12.68 32.64 23.44
C GLU A 327 11.47 33.00 24.29
N ASP A 328 11.73 33.48 25.50
CA ASP A 328 10.77 34.35 26.17
C ASP A 328 10.58 35.56 25.27
N ALA A 329 9.34 35.83 24.86
CA ALA A 329 8.98 37.04 24.15
C ALA A 329 9.18 38.25 25.10
N SER A 330 10.43 38.68 25.23
CA SER A 330 10.80 39.99 25.77
C SER A 330 10.97 40.95 24.59
N PRO A 331 10.41 42.16 24.65
CA PRO A 331 10.54 43.12 23.57
C PRO A 331 11.99 43.64 23.57
N VAL A 332 12.79 43.19 22.60
CA VAL A 332 14.03 43.90 22.28
C VAL A 332 13.60 45.21 21.62
N THR A 333 13.75 46.28 22.38
CA THR A 333 13.87 47.65 21.91
C THR A 333 14.94 47.71 20.83
N SER A 334 14.52 47.84 19.57
CA SER A 334 15.37 48.29 18.48
C SER A 334 14.99 49.73 18.20
N ASP A 335 15.50 50.63 19.03
CA ASP A 335 15.66 52.04 18.67
C ASP A 335 16.85 52.12 17.72
N ASN A 336 16.60 51.91 16.43
CA ASN A 336 17.47 52.44 15.39
C ASN A 336 16.89 53.79 14.97
N GLU A 337 17.54 54.86 15.43
CA GLU A 337 17.44 56.21 14.89
C GLU A 337 17.59 56.16 13.37
N MET A 338 16.51 56.47 12.66
CA MET A 338 16.59 56.89 11.27
C MET A 338 16.44 58.41 11.24
N VAL A 339 17.55 59.05 10.92
CA VAL A 339 17.70 60.48 10.66
C VAL A 339 16.74 60.93 9.56
N GLU A 340 15.80 61.78 9.99
CA GLU A 340 15.30 63.00 9.35
C GLU A 340 15.53 63.18 7.84
N LEU A 341 14.44 63.18 7.07
CA LEU A 341 14.22 64.13 5.96
C LEU A 341 12.70 64.38 5.79
N SER A 342 12.26 65.59 6.10
CA SER A 342 10.96 66.17 5.69
C SER A 342 11.02 66.59 4.21
N PRO A 343 9.88 66.83 3.50
CA PRO A 343 9.13 68.07 3.70
C PRO A 343 7.59 68.01 3.52
N ILE A 344 6.91 68.73 4.43
CA ILE A 344 5.83 69.73 4.21
C ILE A 344 4.71 69.43 3.19
N ALA A 345 3.45 69.33 3.65
CA ALA A 345 2.40 70.33 3.41
C ALA A 345 1.00 69.93 3.96
N ASN A 346 0.50 70.76 4.89
CA ASN A 346 -0.86 71.33 5.04
C ASN A 346 -2.15 70.49 5.00
N GLY A 347 -3.01 70.76 6.00
CA GLY A 347 -4.47 70.64 5.90
C GLY A 347 -5.16 70.17 7.19
N ALA A 348 -5.26 71.01 8.22
CA ALA A 348 -6.50 71.69 8.63
C ALA A 348 -7.62 70.84 9.27
N SER A 349 -7.72 70.95 10.61
CA SER A 349 -8.93 71.33 11.39
C SER A 349 -10.06 70.27 11.51
N LYS A 350 -10.77 70.03 12.62
CA LYS A 350 -11.30 70.79 13.77
C LYS A 350 -11.57 69.76 14.90
N SER A 351 -11.17 69.94 16.16
CA SER A 351 -11.84 70.67 17.26
C SER A 351 -13.32 70.38 17.46
N THR A 352 -13.67 69.71 18.58
CA THR A 352 -14.62 70.13 19.65
C THR A 352 -14.76 68.96 20.63
N ASP A 353 -14.26 69.00 21.87
CA ASP A 353 -14.60 69.81 23.06
C ASP A 353 -15.63 69.13 24.00
N VAL A 354 -15.24 69.08 25.29
CA VAL A 354 -16.09 69.17 26.51
C VAL A 354 -16.84 67.86 26.90
N LYS A 355 -16.79 67.30 28.12
CA LYS A 355 -16.49 67.82 29.47
C LYS A 355 -16.13 66.68 30.44
N GLU A 356 -15.41 67.10 31.48
CA GLU A 356 -14.94 66.43 32.68
C GLU A 356 -16.06 65.98 33.65
N SER A 357 -15.90 64.79 34.25
CA SER A 357 -16.42 64.46 35.59
C SER A 357 -15.52 63.43 36.25
N ARG A 358 -14.80 63.87 37.30
CA ARG A 358 -14.12 63.01 38.27
C ARG A 358 -15.18 62.37 39.17
N ASP A 359 -15.10 61.07 39.38
CA ASP A 359 -15.25 60.45 40.69
C ASP A 359 -14.56 59.08 40.70
N SER A 360 -13.83 58.85 41.78
CA SER A 360 -12.98 57.69 42.03
C SER A 360 -13.82 56.49 42.42
N GLU A 361 -13.72 55.37 41.70
CA GLU A 361 -13.88 54.04 42.31
C GLU A 361 -13.27 52.94 41.44
N THR A 362 -12.55 52.07 42.14
CA THR A 362 -11.77 50.92 41.70
C THR A 362 -12.58 49.97 40.80
N GLY A 363 -12.15 49.78 39.55
CA GLY A 363 -12.73 48.76 38.66
C GLY A 363 -12.06 48.76 37.28
N SER A 364 -11.63 47.57 36.85
CA SER A 364 -10.81 47.24 35.67
C SER A 364 -11.16 47.95 34.35
N PRO A 365 -10.20 48.20 33.43
CA PRO A 365 -10.49 48.80 32.14
C PRO A 365 -11.15 47.81 31.16
N PRO A 366 -12.07 48.28 30.29
CA PRO A 366 -12.72 47.45 29.29
C PRO A 366 -11.82 47.28 28.06
N THR A 367 -11.48 46.05 27.72
CA THR A 367 -10.74 45.68 26.52
C THR A 367 -11.65 45.79 25.30
N SER A 368 -11.74 46.97 24.69
CA SER A 368 -12.28 47.14 23.33
C SER A 368 -11.13 47.38 22.35
N SER A 369 -10.32 46.36 22.16
CA SER A 369 -9.47 46.24 20.98
C SER A 369 -10.00 45.05 20.20
N SER A 370 -10.68 45.33 19.10
CA SER A 370 -10.99 44.35 18.05
C SER A 370 -9.65 43.84 17.51
N LYS A 371 -9.03 42.91 18.23
CA LYS A 371 -7.90 42.13 17.76
C LYS A 371 -8.44 41.32 16.59
N PHE A 372 -8.18 41.78 15.37
CA PHE A 372 -8.21 40.90 14.21
C PHE A 372 -7.29 39.72 14.56
N HIS A 373 -7.90 38.61 14.97
CA HIS A 373 -7.20 37.43 15.41
C HIS A 373 -6.67 36.74 14.15
N HIS A 374 -5.46 37.12 13.73
CA HIS A 374 -4.73 36.47 12.64
C HIS A 374 -4.76 34.93 12.78
N ARG A 375 -4.74 34.43 14.01
CA ARG A 375 -4.87 33.00 14.34
C ARG A 375 -6.25 32.40 13.98
N VAL A 376 -7.34 33.13 14.19
CA VAL A 376 -8.69 32.66 13.84
C VAL A 376 -8.91 32.74 12.33
N GLU A 377 -8.38 33.78 11.68
CA GLU A 377 -8.42 33.89 10.21
C GLU A 377 -7.52 32.86 9.52
N SER A 378 -6.38 32.49 10.10
CA SER A 378 -5.51 31.40 9.62
C SER A 378 -6.22 30.05 9.67
N LEU A 379 -6.85 29.71 10.80
CA LEU A 379 -7.61 28.47 10.94
C LEU A 379 -8.78 28.39 9.95
N LYS A 380 -9.50 29.51 9.73
CA LYS A 380 -10.54 29.58 8.70
C LYS A 380 -9.98 29.38 7.29
N LEU A 381 -8.75 29.79 7.03
CA LEU A 381 -8.10 29.60 5.73
C LEU A 381 -7.69 28.14 5.53
N GLU A 382 -7.17 27.49 6.57
CA GLU A 382 -6.84 26.06 6.58
C GLU A 382 -8.10 25.20 6.35
N ASP A 383 -9.19 25.47 7.06
CA ASP A 383 -10.48 24.78 6.86
C ASP A 383 -11.00 24.96 5.42
N LYS A 384 -10.83 26.16 4.85
CA LYS A 384 -11.20 26.43 3.45
C LYS A 384 -10.32 25.64 2.48
N ILE A 385 -9.02 25.52 2.73
CA ILE A 385 -8.11 24.74 1.91
C ILE A 385 -8.54 23.27 1.92
N ASP A 386 -8.81 22.70 3.10
CA ASP A 386 -9.26 21.31 3.20
C ASP A 386 -10.62 21.09 2.50
N GLN A 387 -11.56 22.03 2.63
CA GLN A 387 -12.83 21.98 1.89
C GLN A 387 -12.62 22.01 0.37
N VAL A 388 -11.74 22.89 -0.12
CA VAL A 388 -11.41 23.00 -1.56
C VAL A 388 -10.76 21.70 -2.06
N LEU A 389 -9.81 21.14 -1.32
CA LEU A 389 -9.12 19.91 -1.70
C LEU A 389 -10.07 18.70 -1.66
N GLN A 390 -10.97 18.62 -0.68
CA GLN A 390 -11.98 17.57 -0.60
C GLN A 390 -12.99 17.69 -1.75
N ALA A 391 -13.43 18.91 -2.08
CA ALA A 391 -14.31 19.17 -3.21
C ALA A 391 -13.63 18.78 -4.54
N LEU A 392 -12.36 19.14 -4.73
CA LEU A 392 -11.58 18.77 -5.91
C LEU A 392 -11.48 17.25 -6.05
N ARG A 393 -11.12 16.53 -4.97
CA ARG A 393 -11.05 15.07 -4.99
C ARG A 393 -12.39 14.44 -5.36
N LYS A 394 -13.48 14.92 -4.76
CA LYS A 394 -14.83 14.42 -5.05
C LYS A 394 -15.23 14.69 -6.51
N SER A 395 -14.89 15.85 -7.07
CA SER A 395 -15.12 16.17 -8.49
C SER A 395 -14.38 15.19 -9.40
N GLN A 396 -13.08 14.99 -9.17
CA GLN A 396 -12.24 14.09 -9.96
C GLN A 396 -12.72 12.64 -9.90
N GLU A 397 -13.20 12.18 -8.74
CA GLU A 397 -13.75 10.83 -8.60
C GLU A 397 -15.07 10.66 -9.37
N ILE A 398 -15.93 11.67 -9.38
CA ILE A 398 -17.17 11.68 -10.18
C ILE A 398 -16.84 11.67 -11.67
N GLU A 399 -15.91 12.53 -12.12
CA GLU A 399 -15.44 12.59 -13.50
C GLU A 399 -14.86 11.26 -13.96
N TYR A 400 -13.98 10.64 -13.15
CA TYR A 400 -13.42 9.33 -13.44
C TYR A 400 -14.49 8.26 -13.59
N ARG A 401 -15.43 8.19 -12.64
CA ARG A 401 -16.50 7.19 -12.64
C ARG A 401 -17.42 7.35 -13.85
N LEU A 402 -17.77 8.58 -14.19
CA LEU A 402 -18.55 8.90 -15.39
C LEU A 402 -17.80 8.47 -16.66
N ALA A 403 -16.49 8.74 -16.73
CA ALA A 403 -15.67 8.32 -17.86
C ALA A 403 -15.63 6.80 -18.01
N GLU A 404 -15.39 6.08 -16.91
CA GLU A 404 -15.35 4.62 -16.87
C GLU A 404 -16.68 4.01 -17.33
N GLU A 405 -17.80 4.52 -16.82
CA GLU A 405 -19.14 4.08 -17.21
C GLU A 405 -19.40 4.30 -18.70
N LYS A 406 -19.18 5.52 -19.20
CA LYS A 406 -19.47 5.88 -20.59
C LYS A 406 -18.55 5.15 -21.59
N LEU A 407 -17.25 5.07 -21.31
CA LEU A 407 -16.30 4.32 -22.15
C LEU A 407 -16.62 2.83 -22.16
N SER A 408 -16.99 2.25 -21.02
CA SER A 408 -17.38 0.83 -20.93
C SER A 408 -18.68 0.53 -21.67
N ALA A 409 -19.66 1.43 -21.60
CA ALA A 409 -20.90 1.34 -22.36
C ALA A 409 -20.63 1.41 -23.87
N GLN A 410 -19.83 2.37 -24.32
CA GLN A 410 -19.47 2.54 -25.73
C GLN A 410 -18.69 1.32 -26.27
N LYS A 411 -17.73 0.81 -25.50
CA LYS A 411 -17.01 -0.45 -25.82
C LYS A 411 -17.98 -1.61 -26.00
N SER A 412 -18.95 -1.75 -25.10
CA SER A 412 -19.95 -2.83 -25.15
C SER A 412 -20.86 -2.68 -26.37
N HIS A 413 -21.26 -1.45 -26.70
CA HIS A 413 -22.05 -1.16 -27.89
C HIS A 413 -21.32 -1.54 -29.19
N ILE A 414 -20.06 -1.10 -29.34
CA ILE A 414 -19.20 -1.45 -30.49
C ILE A 414 -19.03 -2.97 -30.59
N LYS A 415 -18.80 -3.66 -29.47
CA LYS A 415 -18.66 -5.12 -29.45
C LYS A 415 -19.93 -5.82 -29.93
N ASN A 416 -21.11 -5.34 -29.53
CA ASN A 416 -22.39 -5.90 -29.98
C ASN A 416 -22.60 -5.69 -31.48
N LEU A 417 -22.20 -4.54 -32.03
CA LEU A 417 -22.25 -4.29 -33.47
C LEU A 417 -21.34 -5.25 -34.26
N TYR A 418 -20.12 -5.52 -33.77
CA TYR A 418 -19.26 -6.54 -34.38
C TYR A 418 -19.89 -7.93 -34.36
N GLN A 419 -20.54 -8.33 -33.26
CA GLN A 419 -21.25 -9.61 -33.19
C GLN A 419 -22.43 -9.68 -34.15
N GLN A 420 -23.16 -8.58 -34.32
CA GLN A 420 -24.24 -8.49 -35.29
C GLN A 420 -23.71 -8.63 -36.72
N LEU A 421 -22.62 -7.93 -37.05
CA LEU A 421 -21.96 -8.03 -38.34
C LEU A 421 -21.53 -9.47 -38.67
N ASP A 422 -20.96 -10.19 -37.68
CA ASP A 422 -20.54 -11.57 -37.87
C ASP A 422 -21.73 -12.51 -38.11
N LYS A 423 -22.87 -12.25 -37.45
CA LYS A 423 -24.12 -12.99 -37.66
C LYS A 423 -24.67 -12.76 -39.08
N GLU A 424 -24.76 -11.51 -39.50
CA GLU A 424 -25.27 -11.12 -40.83
C GLU A 424 -24.39 -11.69 -41.96
N LYS A 425 -23.07 -11.67 -41.79
CA LYS A 425 -22.12 -12.32 -42.72
C LYS A 425 -22.32 -13.83 -42.81
N SER A 426 -22.61 -14.47 -41.68
CA SER A 426 -22.86 -15.92 -41.62
C SER A 426 -24.16 -16.30 -42.35
N GLU A 427 -25.19 -15.47 -42.22
CA GLU A 427 -26.47 -15.64 -42.93
C GLU A 427 -26.30 -15.47 -44.44
N LEU A 428 -25.48 -14.51 -44.88
CA LEU A 428 -25.18 -14.28 -46.30
C LEU A 428 -24.54 -15.50 -46.97
N SER A 429 -23.71 -16.25 -46.24
CA SER A 429 -23.10 -17.48 -46.75
C SER A 429 -24.11 -18.62 -46.99
N GLY A 430 -25.35 -18.51 -46.49
CA GLY A 430 -26.37 -19.56 -46.53
C GLY A 430 -27.53 -19.37 -47.51
N HIS A 431 -27.65 -18.24 -48.21
CA HIS A 431 -28.82 -17.91 -49.05
C HIS A 431 -28.65 -18.23 -50.55
N THR A 432 -29.74 -18.69 -51.19
CA THR A 432 -29.77 -19.25 -52.56
C THR A 432 -30.39 -18.32 -53.63
N SER A 433 -30.89 -17.13 -53.26
CA SER A 433 -31.59 -16.20 -54.18
C SER A 433 -30.85 -14.87 -54.28
N GLN A 434 -30.66 -14.37 -55.52
CA GLN A 434 -29.91 -13.15 -55.83
C GLN A 434 -30.49 -11.89 -55.16
N LYS A 435 -31.82 -11.77 -55.12
CA LYS A 435 -32.50 -10.59 -54.56
C LYS A 435 -32.33 -10.47 -53.05
N ASP A 436 -32.28 -11.61 -52.35
CA ASP A 436 -32.08 -11.67 -50.90
C ASP A 436 -30.62 -11.40 -50.52
N GLN A 437 -29.67 -11.63 -51.43
CA GLN A 437 -28.26 -11.30 -51.24
C GLN A 437 -28.02 -9.79 -51.32
N ASP A 438 -28.61 -9.09 -52.28
CA ASP A 438 -28.44 -7.65 -52.45
C ASP A 438 -28.96 -6.85 -51.23
N GLU A 439 -30.14 -7.20 -50.70
CA GLU A 439 -30.69 -6.59 -49.49
C GLU A 439 -29.80 -6.85 -48.25
N LEU A 440 -29.21 -8.04 -48.15
CA LEU A 440 -28.33 -8.41 -47.04
C LEU A 440 -26.94 -7.75 -47.15
N PHE A 441 -26.44 -7.51 -48.36
CA PHE A 441 -25.23 -6.71 -48.58
C PHE A 441 -25.42 -5.26 -48.11
N ASP A 442 -26.57 -4.65 -48.38
CA ASP A 442 -26.89 -3.30 -47.91
C ASP A 442 -26.95 -3.22 -46.37
N VAL A 443 -27.51 -4.24 -45.72
CA VAL A 443 -27.53 -4.36 -44.24
C VAL A 443 -26.11 -4.43 -43.68
N ILE A 444 -25.24 -5.27 -44.26
CA ILE A 444 -23.83 -5.41 -43.85
C ILE A 444 -23.06 -4.10 -44.04
N LEU A 445 -23.25 -3.41 -45.17
CA LEU A 445 -22.59 -2.12 -45.43
C LEU A 445 -23.00 -1.07 -44.41
N ASN A 446 -24.30 -0.97 -44.10
CA ASN A 446 -24.81 -0.05 -43.09
C ASN A 446 -24.25 -0.37 -41.69
N CYS A 447 -24.19 -1.66 -41.32
CA CYS A 447 -23.60 -2.11 -40.06
C CYS A 447 -22.11 -1.73 -39.95
N VAL A 448 -21.34 -1.90 -41.03
CA VAL A 448 -19.93 -1.49 -41.10
C VAL A 448 -19.76 0.01 -40.94
N ASP A 449 -20.60 0.82 -41.58
CA ASP A 449 -20.53 2.27 -41.47
C ASP A 449 -20.94 2.77 -40.07
N GLN A 450 -21.92 2.12 -39.45
CA GLN A 450 -22.27 2.36 -38.05
C GLN A 450 -21.10 2.04 -37.12
N ILE A 451 -20.40 0.90 -37.30
CA ILE A 451 -19.20 0.57 -36.51
C ILE A 451 -18.12 1.64 -36.67
N LYS A 452 -17.84 2.11 -37.89
CA LYS A 452 -16.86 3.18 -38.12
C LYS A 452 -17.24 4.45 -37.38
N GLN A 453 -18.52 4.82 -37.42
CA GLN A 453 -19.03 6.00 -36.71
C GLN A 453 -18.85 5.86 -35.20
N GLU A 454 -19.24 4.73 -34.62
CA GLU A 454 -19.14 4.50 -33.17
C GLU A 454 -17.68 4.38 -32.68
N VAL A 455 -16.78 3.84 -33.50
CA VAL A 455 -15.33 3.83 -33.23
C VAL A 455 -14.75 5.24 -33.28
N SER A 456 -15.21 6.10 -34.20
CA SER A 456 -14.80 7.51 -34.23
C SER A 456 -15.25 8.23 -32.96
N LYS A 457 -16.50 8.03 -32.51
CA LYS A 457 -17.00 8.57 -31.25
C LYS A 457 -16.18 8.09 -30.05
N PHE A 458 -15.84 6.79 -30.02
CA PHE A 458 -15.01 6.25 -28.94
C PHE A 458 -13.63 6.95 -28.90
N LYS A 459 -13.03 7.21 -30.06
CA LYS A 459 -11.77 7.95 -30.14
C LYS A 459 -11.91 9.39 -29.62
N ASP A 460 -13.01 10.08 -29.94
CA ASP A 460 -13.28 11.40 -29.37
C ASP A 460 -13.45 11.33 -27.84
N MET A 461 -14.06 10.26 -27.32
CA MET A 461 -14.19 10.03 -25.88
C MET A 461 -12.85 9.80 -25.18
N GLU A 462 -11.82 9.26 -25.85
CA GLU A 462 -10.49 9.03 -25.26
C GLU A 462 -9.79 10.33 -24.83
N GLU A 463 -10.20 11.49 -25.37
CA GLU A 463 -9.66 12.81 -24.99
C GLU A 463 -9.83 13.12 -23.50
N VAL A 464 -10.77 12.48 -22.79
CA VAL A 464 -10.92 12.61 -21.33
C VAL A 464 -9.69 12.15 -20.54
N ALA A 465 -8.77 11.39 -21.15
CA ALA A 465 -7.47 11.06 -20.56
C ALA A 465 -6.65 12.32 -20.23
N ASN A 466 -6.89 13.44 -20.94
CA ASN A 466 -6.28 14.74 -20.68
C ASN A 466 -6.96 15.53 -19.55
N GLY A 467 -8.05 14.99 -18.98
CA GLY A 467 -8.91 15.61 -17.97
C GLY A 467 -10.09 16.38 -18.57
N PHE A 468 -11.26 16.31 -17.94
CA PHE A 468 -12.52 16.88 -18.46
C PHE A 468 -12.41 18.39 -18.74
N GLY A 469 -11.65 19.14 -17.94
CA GLY A 469 -11.42 20.57 -18.17
C GLY A 469 -10.64 20.92 -19.44
N ARG A 470 -10.01 19.95 -20.11
CA ARG A 470 -9.26 20.14 -21.36
C ARG A 470 -9.99 19.57 -22.58
N VAL A 471 -11.08 18.84 -22.38
CA VAL A 471 -11.86 18.25 -23.46
C VAL A 471 -12.77 19.31 -24.09
N PRO A 472 -12.86 19.38 -25.43
CA PRO A 472 -13.82 20.24 -26.10
C PRO A 472 -15.26 20.05 -25.58
N LYS A 473 -15.96 21.16 -25.33
CA LYS A 473 -17.33 21.16 -24.75
C LYS A 473 -18.32 20.28 -25.53
N HIS A 474 -18.23 20.27 -26.86
CA HIS A 474 -19.14 19.48 -27.70
C HIS A 474 -18.99 17.97 -27.44
N ILE A 475 -17.78 17.47 -27.19
CA ILE A 475 -17.54 16.05 -26.87
C ILE A 475 -18.14 15.72 -25.49
N LEU A 476 -17.96 16.61 -24.51
CA LEU A 476 -18.52 16.40 -23.17
C LEU A 476 -20.05 16.41 -23.17
N GLN A 477 -20.67 17.24 -24.00
CA GLN A 477 -22.12 17.30 -24.14
C GLN A 477 -22.65 16.07 -24.87
N GLU A 478 -22.09 15.74 -26.04
CA GLU A 478 -22.60 14.66 -26.89
C GLU A 478 -22.31 13.27 -26.33
N GLN A 479 -21.11 13.05 -25.78
CA GLN A 479 -20.66 11.70 -25.39
C GLN A 479 -20.79 11.43 -23.89
N PHE A 480 -20.70 12.47 -23.05
CA PHE A 480 -20.77 12.34 -21.59
C PHE A 480 -22.06 12.90 -20.99
N GLY A 481 -22.89 13.60 -21.77
CA GLY A 481 -24.17 14.16 -21.32
C GLY A 481 -24.00 15.26 -20.28
N LEU A 482 -22.89 15.99 -20.33
CA LEU A 482 -22.61 17.11 -19.44
C LEU A 482 -23.05 18.41 -20.11
N ASP A 483 -23.98 19.14 -19.48
CA ASP A 483 -24.26 20.53 -19.82
C ASP A 483 -23.21 21.43 -19.14
N ILE A 484 -22.38 22.12 -19.94
CA ILE A 484 -21.18 22.89 -19.49
C ILE A 484 -21.20 24.34 -19.96
#